data_AF-A0A0D0E4L4-F1
#
_entry.id   AF-A0A0D0E4L4-F1
#
_cell.length_a   1.000
_cell.length_b   1.000
_cell.length_c   1.000
_cell.angle_alpha   90.00
_cell.angle_beta   90.00
_cell.angle_gamma   90.00
#
_symmetry.space_group_name_H-M   'P 1'
#
loop_
_entity.id
_entity.type
_entity.pdbx_description
1 polymer ?
#
loop_
_entity_poly.entity_id
_entity_poly.type
_entity_poly.pdbx_seq_one_letter_code
_entity_poly.pdbx_strand_id
1 'polypeptide(L)'
;MSFTSPNSILFTGLSLAAAWLYGSQRGQKSTLSRVLAAVVILHTFHVLCRLVFFRPTNLFLRLNIPINAPVDYIRSLLLMEAGYDTREHSRLGAVVPVPPEIPRDIELLLTRLGVHDSRTSFVRFGQGAMQTCQYCSSAADYALFTLSGILLEYLRTATLLLLLTTKINGRQRLRTITLGALTSAFLAEVYAFISASNMPLAQDAKTAFMWHDRLFLARNVLLVFLPIITQVLPAIYAAGPASVSLAPALGRLERALPRAHLLKYTRQAILRRPDTRERAVRFWAKDAAEGEAARSDATVQMTAFKLGLGFRGPAEAERDNTREGFLRANARMALQPLQVLFTTPPS
;
A
#
# COMPACT_ATOMS: atom_id res chain seq x y z
N MET A 1 9.50 10.02 -31.37
CA MET A 1 8.92 8.67 -31.20
C MET A 1 8.19 8.60 -29.86
N SER A 2 6.88 8.80 -29.89
CA SER A 2 6.03 8.87 -28.70
C SER A 2 5.69 7.44 -28.24
N PHE A 3 6.38 6.94 -27.21
CA PHE A 3 6.08 5.61 -26.62
C PHE A 3 4.70 5.52 -25.93
N THR A 4 3.95 6.62 -25.91
CA THR A 4 2.50 6.68 -25.67
C THR A 4 1.69 6.28 -26.91
N SER A 5 2.25 5.43 -27.78
CA SER A 5 1.44 4.77 -28.80
C SER A 5 0.36 3.96 -28.07
N PRO A 6 -0.93 4.11 -28.41
CA PRO A 6 -2.01 3.31 -27.81
C PRO A 6 -1.73 1.80 -27.87
N ASN A 7 -0.87 1.37 -28.80
CA ASN A 7 -0.45 -0.02 -28.94
C ASN A 7 0.39 -0.54 -27.77
N SER A 8 1.26 0.29 -27.16
CA SER A 8 2.06 -0.14 -25.99
C SER A 8 1.17 -0.36 -24.76
N ILE A 9 0.11 0.45 -24.64
CA ILE A 9 -0.88 0.36 -23.57
C ILE A 9 -1.73 -0.89 -23.75
N LEU A 10 -2.23 -1.15 -24.95
CA LEU A 10 -3.00 -2.36 -25.27
C LEU A 10 -2.16 -3.62 -25.04
N PHE A 11 -0.89 -3.61 -25.43
CA PHE A 11 0.00 -4.76 -25.26
C PHE A 11 0.27 -5.08 -23.79
N THR A 12 0.52 -4.06 -22.97
CA THR A 12 0.70 -4.26 -21.51
C THR A 12 -0.60 -4.74 -20.85
N GLY A 13 -1.75 -4.19 -21.23
CA GLY A 13 -3.05 -4.66 -20.74
C GLY A 13 -3.38 -6.10 -21.13
N LEU A 14 -3.15 -6.48 -22.40
CA LEU A 14 -3.35 -7.84 -22.88
C LEU A 14 -2.40 -8.84 -22.22
N SER A 15 -1.13 -8.47 -22.03
CA SER A 15 -0.16 -9.33 -21.33
C SER A 15 -0.54 -9.58 -19.88
N LEU A 16 -1.08 -8.57 -19.17
CA LEU A 16 -1.60 -8.70 -17.81
C LEU A 16 -2.85 -9.59 -17.77
N ALA A 17 -3.78 -9.40 -18.72
CA ALA A 17 -5.00 -10.21 -18.82
C ALA A 17 -4.69 -11.68 -19.15
N ALA A 18 -3.75 -11.94 -20.06
CA ALA A 18 -3.29 -13.28 -20.41
C ALA A 18 -2.59 -13.96 -19.23
N ALA A 19 -1.74 -13.24 -18.49
CA ALA A 19 -1.10 -13.77 -17.28
C ALA A 19 -2.13 -14.12 -16.18
N TRP A 20 -3.19 -13.31 -16.05
CA TRP A 20 -4.30 -13.60 -15.12
C TRP A 20 -5.08 -14.84 -15.52
N LEU A 21 -5.48 -14.95 -16.79
CA LEU A 21 -6.21 -16.11 -17.33
C LEU A 21 -5.39 -17.40 -17.18
N TYR A 22 -4.09 -17.34 -17.48
CA TYR A 22 -3.19 -18.49 -17.33
C TYR A 22 -3.02 -18.93 -15.87
N GLY A 23 -2.87 -17.97 -14.95
CA GLY A 23 -2.74 -18.23 -13.52
C GLY A 23 -4.01 -18.80 -12.86
N SER A 24 -5.18 -18.40 -13.36
CA SER A 24 -6.48 -18.89 -12.90
C SER A 24 -6.68 -20.40 -13.15
N GLN A 25 -6.06 -20.95 -14.22
CA GLN A 25 -6.28 -22.34 -14.64
C GLN A 25 -5.36 -23.37 -13.98
N ARG A 26 -4.20 -22.99 -13.42
CA ARG A 26 -3.23 -23.95 -12.83
C ARG A 26 -3.08 -23.75 -11.33
N GLY A 27 -3.56 -24.70 -10.53
CA GLY A 27 -3.49 -24.71 -9.05
C GLY A 27 -2.10 -24.78 -8.41
N GLN A 28 -1.01 -24.43 -9.12
CA GLN A 28 0.34 -24.38 -8.57
C GLN A 28 0.64 -22.98 -8.00
N LYS A 29 0.56 -22.85 -6.67
CA LYS A 29 0.80 -21.59 -5.95
C LYS A 29 2.20 -20.99 -6.18
N SER A 30 3.22 -21.82 -6.43
CA SER A 30 4.61 -21.36 -6.57
C SER A 30 4.91 -20.67 -7.91
N THR A 31 4.33 -21.15 -9.01
CA THR A 31 4.52 -20.57 -10.35
C THR A 31 3.80 -19.23 -10.47
N LEU A 32 2.56 -19.15 -9.97
CA LEU A 32 1.78 -17.90 -9.93
C LEU A 32 2.51 -16.79 -9.16
N SER A 33 3.09 -17.11 -8.00
CA SER A 33 3.85 -16.13 -7.21
C SER A 33 5.06 -15.57 -7.98
N ARG A 34 5.79 -16.42 -8.71
CA ARG A 34 6.93 -15.99 -9.55
C ARG A 34 6.49 -15.11 -10.72
N VAL A 35 5.40 -15.48 -11.40
CA VAL A 35 4.84 -14.68 -12.50
C VAL A 35 4.38 -13.31 -11.98
N LEU A 36 3.67 -13.26 -10.85
CA LEU A 36 3.24 -12.00 -10.24
C LEU A 36 4.42 -11.12 -9.82
N ALA A 37 5.49 -11.72 -9.29
CA ALA A 37 6.73 -10.99 -8.99
C ALA A 37 7.35 -10.40 -10.25
N ALA A 38 7.48 -11.19 -11.32
CA ALA A 38 8.01 -10.73 -12.61
C ALA A 38 7.17 -9.60 -13.22
N VAL A 39 5.83 -9.70 -13.14
CA VAL A 39 4.91 -8.65 -13.61
C VAL A 39 5.11 -7.35 -12.83
N VAL A 40 5.28 -7.42 -11.50
CA VAL A 40 5.56 -6.23 -10.69
C VAL A 40 6.91 -5.63 -11.03
N ILE A 41 7.96 -6.45 -11.18
CA ILE A 41 9.29 -5.97 -11.59
C ILE A 41 9.23 -5.28 -12.96
N LEU A 42 8.51 -5.88 -13.92
CA LEU A 42 8.35 -5.28 -15.24
C LEU A 42 7.58 -3.96 -15.18
N HIS A 43 6.53 -3.90 -14.37
CA HIS A 43 5.75 -2.68 -14.16
C HIS A 43 6.59 -1.58 -13.49
N THR A 44 7.30 -1.90 -12.41
CA THR A 44 8.13 -0.92 -11.69
C THR A 44 9.27 -0.44 -12.57
N PHE A 45 9.93 -1.33 -13.32
CA PHE A 45 10.94 -0.96 -14.30
C PHE A 45 10.39 -0.05 -15.39
N HIS A 46 9.21 -0.36 -15.94
CA HIS A 46 8.55 0.49 -16.93
C HIS A 46 8.24 1.89 -16.37
N VAL A 47 7.68 1.99 -15.15
CA VAL A 47 7.38 3.30 -14.54
C VAL A 47 8.66 4.07 -14.23
N LEU A 48 9.71 3.39 -13.75
CA LEU A 48 11.01 4.01 -13.47
C LEU A 48 11.69 4.49 -14.76
N CYS A 49 11.63 3.72 -15.85
CA CYS A 49 12.07 4.17 -17.17
C CYS A 49 11.29 5.41 -17.63
N ARG A 50 9.98 5.48 -17.39
CA ARG A 50 9.21 6.70 -17.69
C ARG A 50 9.63 7.89 -16.84
N LEU A 51 9.93 7.68 -15.56
CA LEU A 51 10.38 8.74 -14.67
C LEU A 51 11.76 9.29 -15.06
N VAL A 52 12.68 8.42 -15.50
CA VAL A 52 14.05 8.80 -15.87
C VAL A 52 14.13 9.35 -17.29
N PHE A 53 13.58 8.63 -18.28
CA PHE A 53 13.76 8.97 -19.70
C PHE A 53 12.65 9.84 -20.27
N PHE A 54 11.44 9.80 -19.70
CA PHE A 54 10.26 10.48 -20.24
C PHE A 54 9.72 11.53 -19.25
N ARG A 55 10.63 12.24 -18.59
CA ARG A 55 10.26 13.40 -17.77
C ARG A 55 9.56 14.44 -18.67
N PRO A 56 8.43 15.03 -18.24
CA PRO A 56 7.78 16.09 -18.99
C PRO A 56 8.80 17.18 -19.35
N THR A 57 8.88 17.51 -20.64
CA THR A 57 9.76 18.56 -21.12
C THR A 57 9.21 19.90 -20.65
N ASN A 58 10.06 20.67 -19.97
CA ASN A 58 9.70 21.98 -19.46
C ASN A 58 10.66 23.01 -20.03
N LEU A 59 10.19 23.75 -21.03
CA LEU A 59 10.97 24.76 -21.73
C LEU A 59 11.53 25.83 -20.79
N PHE A 60 10.75 26.31 -19.83
CA PHE A 60 11.17 27.36 -18.91
C PHE A 60 12.24 26.87 -17.92
N LEU A 61 12.10 25.63 -17.44
CA LEU A 61 13.08 25.02 -16.54
C LEU A 61 14.38 24.66 -17.27
N ARG A 62 14.30 24.23 -18.54
CA ARG A 62 15.47 23.91 -19.36
C ARG A 62 16.27 25.17 -19.74
N LEU A 63 15.59 26.24 -20.15
CA LEU A 63 16.22 27.50 -20.55
C LEU A 63 16.52 28.43 -19.36
N ASN A 64 16.11 28.05 -18.15
CA ASN A 64 16.23 28.86 -16.92
C ASN A 64 15.66 30.28 -17.07
N ILE A 65 14.49 30.39 -17.69
CA ILE A 65 13.81 31.66 -17.95
C ILE A 65 12.51 31.79 -17.16
N PRO A 66 12.12 33.01 -16.75
CA PRO A 66 10.84 33.22 -16.11
C PRO A 66 9.68 32.96 -17.08
N ILE A 67 8.55 32.48 -16.55
CA ILE A 67 7.36 32.20 -17.39
C ILE A 67 6.79 33.45 -18.10
N ASN A 68 7.09 34.63 -17.56
CA ASN A 68 6.65 35.90 -18.12
C ASN A 68 7.53 36.39 -19.28
N ALA A 69 8.61 35.68 -19.64
CA ALA A 69 9.48 36.06 -20.74
C ALA A 69 8.72 36.29 -22.06
N PRO A 70 9.06 37.32 -22.86
CA PRO A 70 8.42 37.56 -24.14
C PRO A 70 8.75 36.43 -25.13
N VAL A 71 7.81 36.11 -26.02
CA VAL A 71 7.94 34.96 -26.94
C VAL A 71 9.13 35.12 -27.89
N ASP A 72 9.44 36.34 -28.31
CA ASP A 72 10.59 36.61 -29.18
C ASP A 72 11.93 36.32 -28.49
N TYR A 73 12.01 36.57 -27.18
CA TYR A 73 13.18 36.21 -26.39
C TYR A 73 13.32 34.70 -26.21
N ILE A 74 12.20 33.99 -26.04
CA ILE A 74 12.19 32.52 -26.01
C ILE A 74 12.66 31.97 -27.36
N ARG A 75 12.17 32.53 -28.46
CA ARG A 75 12.53 32.14 -29.82
C ARG A 75 14.02 32.33 -30.08
N SER A 76 14.59 33.48 -29.69
CA SER A 76 16.02 33.73 -29.87
C SER A 76 16.89 32.78 -29.04
N LEU A 77 16.51 32.47 -27.80
CA LEU A 77 17.21 31.49 -26.97
C LEU A 77 17.15 30.07 -27.55
N LEU A 78 16.01 29.66 -28.11
CA LEU A 78 15.89 28.35 -28.78
C LEU A 78 16.78 28.26 -30.02
N LEU A 79 16.85 29.33 -30.82
CA LEU A 79 17.74 29.40 -31.98
C LEU A 79 19.21 29.35 -31.56
N MET A 80 19.56 30.03 -30.48
CA MET A 80 20.91 30.00 -29.90
C MET A 80 21.28 28.59 -29.39
N GLU A 81 20.40 27.92 -28.64
CA GLU A 81 20.59 26.53 -28.17
C GLU A 81 20.71 25.53 -29.34
N ALA A 82 20.05 25.82 -30.47
CA ALA A 82 20.15 25.03 -31.69
C ALA A 82 21.45 25.29 -32.50
N GLY A 83 22.34 26.17 -32.02
CA GLY A 83 23.62 26.48 -32.66
C GLY A 83 23.55 27.59 -33.72
N TYR A 84 22.40 28.27 -33.86
CA TYR A 84 22.24 29.40 -34.76
C TYR A 84 22.57 30.69 -34.03
N ASP A 85 23.86 30.93 -33.78
CA ASP A 85 24.31 32.23 -33.27
C ASP A 85 24.28 33.25 -34.42
N THR A 86 23.36 34.21 -34.31
CA THR A 86 23.20 35.33 -35.24
C THR A 86 24.44 36.21 -35.31
N ARG A 87 25.31 36.18 -34.29
CA ARG A 87 26.52 37.01 -34.22
C ARG A 87 27.68 36.46 -35.04
N GLU A 88 27.86 35.14 -35.11
CA GLU A 88 28.96 34.55 -35.88
C GLU A 88 28.74 34.61 -37.40
N HIS A 89 27.50 34.42 -37.85
CA HIS A 89 27.15 34.46 -39.27
C HIS A 89 27.35 35.84 -39.90
N SER A 90 27.31 36.91 -39.10
CA SER A 90 27.57 38.28 -39.57
C SER A 90 29.05 38.54 -39.89
N ARG A 91 29.99 37.72 -39.38
CA ARG A 91 31.44 37.94 -39.56
C ARG A 91 32.04 37.28 -40.79
N LEU A 92 31.40 36.25 -41.36
CA LEU A 92 31.97 35.48 -42.47
C LEU A 92 31.50 35.90 -43.87
N GLY A 93 30.61 36.91 -44.00
CA GLY A 93 30.12 37.35 -45.32
C GLY A 93 29.45 36.23 -46.14
N ALA A 94 29.14 35.10 -45.50
CA ALA A 94 28.56 33.93 -46.14
C ALA A 94 27.08 34.21 -46.39
N VAL A 95 26.66 33.97 -47.63
CA VAL A 95 25.27 34.05 -48.11
C VAL A 95 24.34 33.47 -47.05
N VAL A 96 23.44 34.32 -46.52
CA VAL A 96 22.46 33.99 -45.47
C VAL A 96 21.72 32.71 -45.87
N PRO A 97 21.98 31.55 -45.24
CA PRO A 97 21.14 30.40 -45.42
C PRO A 97 19.77 30.78 -44.88
N VAL A 98 18.72 30.37 -45.59
CA VAL A 98 17.30 30.49 -45.18
C VAL A 98 17.18 30.34 -43.67
N PRO A 99 16.50 31.26 -42.95
CA PRO A 99 16.39 31.19 -41.50
C PRO A 99 15.91 29.77 -41.12
N PRO A 100 16.59 29.11 -40.17
CA PRO A 100 16.27 27.74 -39.81
C PRO A 100 14.80 27.66 -39.41
N GLU A 101 14.04 26.83 -40.13
CA GLU A 101 12.61 26.65 -39.90
C GLU A 101 12.45 25.96 -38.54
N ILE A 102 11.84 26.67 -37.58
CA ILE A 102 11.53 26.10 -36.28
C ILE A 102 10.47 25.01 -36.51
N PRO A 103 10.59 23.82 -35.89
CA PRO A 103 9.57 22.80 -36.02
C PRO A 103 8.17 23.36 -35.70
N ARG A 104 7.20 23.08 -36.56
CA ARG A 104 5.82 23.62 -36.47
C ARG A 104 5.17 23.42 -35.09
N ASP A 105 5.48 22.32 -34.41
CA ASP A 105 4.98 22.02 -33.07
C ASP A 105 5.48 23.01 -32.00
N ILE A 106 6.71 23.50 -32.15
CA ILE A 106 7.31 24.52 -31.29
C ILE A 106 6.77 25.89 -31.66
N GLU A 107 6.61 26.19 -32.95
CA GLU A 107 5.99 27.46 -33.37
C GLU A 107 4.56 27.59 -32.86
N LEU A 108 3.76 26.53 -32.96
CA LEU A 108 2.40 26.48 -32.43
C LEU A 108 2.38 26.68 -30.91
N LEU A 109 3.32 26.08 -30.18
CA LEU A 109 3.50 26.31 -28.75
C LEU A 109 3.84 27.78 -28.45
N LEU A 110 4.80 28.37 -29.17
CA LEU A 110 5.22 29.76 -28.99
C LEU A 110 4.08 30.73 -29.28
N THR A 111 3.32 30.49 -30.34
CA THR A 111 2.12 31.28 -30.68
C THR A 111 1.08 31.21 -29.56
N ARG A 112 0.83 30.02 -28.99
CA ARG A 112 -0.09 29.86 -27.84
C ARG A 112 0.43 30.56 -26.59
N LEU A 113 1.73 30.43 -26.29
CA LEU A 113 2.38 31.11 -25.15
C LEU A 113 2.41 32.64 -25.29
N GLY A 114 2.13 33.19 -26.47
CA GLY A 114 1.94 34.63 -26.67
C GLY A 114 0.73 35.18 -25.92
N VAL A 115 -0.29 34.35 -25.69
CA VAL A 115 -1.49 34.74 -24.94
C VAL A 115 -1.24 34.54 -23.44
N HIS A 116 -1.47 35.58 -22.64
CA HIS A 116 -1.22 35.54 -21.19
C HIS A 116 -1.96 34.39 -20.48
N ASP A 117 -3.23 34.18 -20.80
CA ASP A 117 -4.06 33.11 -20.22
C ASP A 117 -3.52 31.70 -20.56
N SER A 118 -2.91 31.54 -21.73
CA SER A 118 -2.29 30.27 -22.13
C SER A 118 -1.05 29.96 -21.30
N ARG A 119 -0.32 30.97 -20.81
CA ARG A 119 0.82 30.75 -19.90
C ARG A 119 0.35 30.15 -18.58
N THR A 120 -0.80 30.58 -18.07
CA THR A 120 -1.40 29.98 -16.87
C THR A 120 -1.77 28.51 -17.09
N SER A 121 -2.29 28.19 -18.28
CA SER A 121 -2.59 26.82 -18.69
C SER A 121 -1.33 25.99 -18.87
N PHE A 122 -0.24 26.56 -19.38
CA PHE A 122 1.06 25.88 -19.49
C PHE A 122 1.58 25.41 -18.13
N VAL A 123 1.49 26.23 -17.08
CA VAL A 123 1.92 25.84 -15.72
C VAL A 123 1.18 24.58 -15.24
N ARG A 124 -0.10 24.47 -15.60
CA ARG A 124 -1.01 23.42 -15.12
C ARG A 124 -0.91 22.13 -15.91
N PHE A 125 -0.91 22.23 -17.24
CA PHE A 125 -1.00 21.08 -18.14
C PHE A 125 0.37 20.65 -18.69
N GLY A 126 1.35 21.54 -18.63
CA GLY A 126 2.68 21.34 -19.18
C GLY A 126 2.74 21.47 -20.70
N GLN A 127 3.96 21.35 -21.22
CA GLN A 127 4.26 21.53 -22.63
C GLN A 127 3.57 20.49 -23.52
N GLY A 128 3.55 19.23 -23.10
CA GLY A 128 3.03 18.13 -23.92
C GLY A 128 1.58 18.35 -24.34
N ALA A 129 0.71 18.71 -23.39
CA ALA A 129 -0.70 18.96 -23.69
C ALA A 129 -0.91 20.13 -24.67
N MET A 130 -0.11 21.19 -24.53
CA MET A 130 -0.16 22.35 -25.42
C MET A 130 0.40 22.09 -26.80
N GLN A 131 1.32 21.14 -26.96
CA GLN A 131 1.86 20.77 -28.27
C GLN A 131 0.96 19.75 -28.99
N THR A 132 0.44 18.75 -28.27
CA THR A 132 -0.27 17.64 -28.90
C THR A 132 -1.75 17.92 -29.12
N CYS A 133 -2.40 18.74 -28.30
CA CYS A 133 -3.82 19.00 -28.44
C CYS A 133 -4.08 20.14 -29.43
N GLN A 134 -4.42 19.82 -30.67
CA GLN A 134 -4.74 20.82 -31.70
C GLN A 134 -6.09 21.51 -31.43
N TYR A 135 -7.07 20.79 -30.88
CA TYR A 135 -8.45 21.27 -30.68
C TYR A 135 -8.71 21.93 -29.31
N CYS A 136 -7.71 21.99 -28.43
CA CYS A 136 -7.90 22.57 -27.10
C CYS A 136 -7.79 24.10 -27.15
N SER A 137 -8.88 24.81 -26.84
CA SER A 137 -8.89 26.27 -26.72
C SER A 137 -9.12 26.74 -25.29
N SER A 138 -9.86 25.97 -24.48
CA SER A 138 -10.19 26.30 -23.11
C SER A 138 -9.38 25.45 -22.12
N ALA A 139 -9.23 25.92 -20.87
CA ALA A 139 -8.61 25.14 -19.81
C ALA A 139 -9.34 23.81 -19.55
N ALA A 140 -10.66 23.76 -19.76
CA ALA A 140 -11.45 22.54 -19.62
C ALA A 140 -11.08 21.50 -20.69
N ASP A 141 -10.81 21.92 -21.93
CA ASP A 141 -10.40 21.01 -23.01
C ASP A 141 -9.05 20.35 -22.70
N TYR A 142 -8.08 21.16 -22.25
CA TYR A 142 -6.78 20.66 -21.81
C TYR A 142 -6.91 19.73 -20.59
N ALA A 143 -7.82 20.04 -19.67
CA ALA A 143 -8.10 19.19 -18.51
C ALA A 143 -8.64 17.82 -18.94
N LEU A 144 -9.65 17.78 -19.79
CA LEU A 144 -10.21 16.52 -20.30
C LEU A 144 -9.17 15.70 -21.05
N PHE A 145 -8.39 16.35 -21.92
CA PHE A 145 -7.31 15.70 -22.67
C PHE A 145 -6.27 15.06 -21.73
N THR A 146 -5.75 15.80 -20.77
CA THR A 146 -4.72 15.30 -19.83
C THR A 146 -5.27 14.29 -18.83
N LEU A 147 -6.46 14.51 -18.30
CA LEU A 147 -7.09 13.64 -17.29
C LEU A 147 -7.39 12.25 -17.86
N SER A 148 -7.70 12.14 -19.15
CA SER A 148 -7.86 10.84 -19.81
C SER A 148 -6.59 9.98 -19.75
N GLY A 149 -5.43 10.58 -19.98
CA GLY A 149 -4.12 9.91 -19.88
C GLY A 149 -3.79 9.54 -18.44
N ILE A 150 -4.06 10.44 -17.49
CA ILE A 150 -3.84 10.19 -16.05
C ILE A 150 -4.72 9.02 -15.58
N LEU A 151 -6.01 9.04 -15.91
CA LEU A 151 -6.97 7.99 -15.55
C LEU A 151 -6.50 6.61 -16.05
N LEU A 152 -5.97 6.54 -17.27
CA LEU A 152 -5.47 5.29 -17.85
C LEU A 152 -4.26 4.73 -17.09
N GLU A 153 -3.35 5.59 -16.59
CA GLU A 153 -2.22 5.18 -15.75
C GLU A 153 -2.70 4.61 -14.39
N TYR A 154 -3.70 5.25 -13.78
CA TYR A 154 -4.34 4.76 -12.56
C TYR A 154 -5.07 3.44 -12.79
N LEU A 155 -5.85 3.30 -13.87
CA LEU A 155 -6.54 2.06 -14.22
C LEU A 155 -5.55 0.91 -14.43
N ARG A 156 -4.46 1.14 -15.16
CA ARG A 156 -3.40 0.13 -15.34
C ARG A 156 -2.86 -0.35 -14.00
N THR A 157 -2.57 0.57 -13.07
CA THR A 157 -2.05 0.20 -11.75
C THR A 157 -3.12 -0.47 -10.90
N ALA A 158 -4.39 -0.06 -11.01
CA ALA A 158 -5.51 -0.72 -10.35
C ALA A 158 -5.65 -2.19 -10.80
N THR A 159 -5.51 -2.47 -12.10
CA THR A 159 -5.54 -3.86 -12.61
C THR A 159 -4.40 -4.71 -12.04
N LEU A 160 -3.20 -4.14 -11.92
CA LEU A 160 -2.06 -4.81 -11.29
C LEU A 160 -2.33 -5.09 -9.80
N LEU A 161 -2.85 -4.12 -9.05
CA LEU A 161 -3.19 -4.31 -7.63
C LEU A 161 -4.30 -5.34 -7.44
N LEU A 162 -5.32 -5.35 -8.31
CA LEU A 162 -6.37 -6.36 -8.32
C LEU A 162 -5.79 -7.76 -8.53
N LEU A 163 -4.84 -7.89 -9.46
CA LEU A 163 -4.15 -9.14 -9.75
C LEU A 163 -3.31 -9.61 -8.55
N LEU A 164 -2.60 -8.70 -7.87
CA LEU A 164 -1.79 -9.01 -6.68
C LEU A 164 -2.62 -9.37 -5.45
N THR A 165 -3.80 -8.79 -5.30
CA THR A 165 -4.69 -8.94 -4.14
C THR A 165 -5.79 -9.99 -4.34
N THR A 166 -5.59 -10.91 -5.29
CA THR A 166 -6.51 -12.05 -5.52
C THR A 166 -6.61 -12.96 -4.29
N LYS A 167 -7.75 -13.66 -4.18
CA LYS A 167 -8.05 -14.62 -3.09
C LYS A 167 -7.00 -15.72 -2.97
N ILE A 168 -6.38 -16.10 -4.10
CA ILE A 168 -5.33 -17.13 -4.17
C ILE A 168 -4.13 -16.77 -3.29
N ASN A 169 -3.80 -15.48 -3.20
CA ASN A 169 -2.68 -14.98 -2.39
C ASN A 169 -3.05 -14.72 -0.92
N GLY A 170 -4.30 -14.93 -0.51
CA GLY A 170 -4.76 -14.64 0.85
C GLY A 170 -4.75 -13.14 1.22
N ARG A 171 -4.55 -12.25 0.25
CA ARG A 171 -4.40 -10.79 0.43
C ARG A 171 -5.68 -10.00 0.14
N GLN A 172 -6.84 -10.65 0.24
CA GLN A 172 -8.12 -10.05 -0.13
C GLN A 172 -8.45 -8.78 0.67
N ARG A 173 -8.03 -8.69 1.93
CA ARG A 173 -8.23 -7.48 2.75
C ARG A 173 -7.40 -6.28 2.28
N LEU A 174 -6.22 -6.53 1.71
CA LEU A 174 -5.40 -5.47 1.13
C LEU A 174 -6.04 -4.90 -0.15
N ARG A 175 -6.93 -5.64 -0.82
CA ARG A 175 -7.61 -5.16 -2.03
C ARG A 175 -8.38 -3.87 -1.78
N THR A 176 -9.26 -3.83 -0.78
CA THR A 176 -10.06 -2.64 -0.46
C THR A 176 -9.18 -1.49 0.01
N ILE A 177 -8.16 -1.76 0.82
CA ILE A 177 -7.23 -0.73 1.31
C ILE A 177 -6.44 -0.11 0.16
N THR A 178 -5.86 -0.95 -0.70
CA THR A 178 -4.97 -0.50 -1.80
C THR A 178 -5.73 0.16 -2.93
N LEU A 179 -6.91 -0.36 -3.28
CA LEU A 179 -7.81 0.31 -4.21
C LEU A 179 -8.33 1.62 -3.63
N GLY A 180 -8.73 1.63 -2.36
CA GLY A 180 -9.16 2.84 -1.66
C GLY A 180 -8.08 3.93 -1.68
N ALA A 181 -6.83 3.57 -1.35
CA ALA A 181 -5.68 4.46 -1.41
C ALA A 181 -5.39 4.97 -2.84
N LEU A 182 -5.50 4.10 -3.84
CA LEU A 182 -5.31 4.48 -5.24
C LEU A 182 -6.42 5.43 -5.71
N THR A 183 -7.68 5.15 -5.36
CA THR A 183 -8.82 6.03 -5.69
C THR A 183 -8.73 7.36 -4.96
N SER A 184 -8.31 7.39 -3.70
CA SER A 184 -8.12 8.63 -2.96
C SER A 184 -6.98 9.46 -3.54
N ALA A 185 -5.90 8.84 -4.01
CA ALA A 185 -4.81 9.53 -4.67
C ALA A 185 -5.24 10.13 -6.01
N PHE A 186 -6.00 9.39 -6.82
CA PHE A 186 -6.59 9.91 -8.05
C PHE A 186 -7.49 11.11 -7.79
N LEU A 187 -8.40 11.02 -6.82
CA LEU A 187 -9.29 12.13 -6.45
C LEU A 187 -8.50 13.33 -5.90
N ALA A 188 -7.47 13.09 -5.09
CA ALA A 188 -6.60 14.16 -4.57
C ALA A 188 -5.82 14.86 -5.69
N GLU A 189 -5.34 14.12 -6.69
CA GLU A 189 -4.68 14.67 -7.86
C GLU A 189 -5.65 15.48 -8.72
N VAL A 190 -6.85 14.97 -9.00
CA VAL A 190 -7.90 15.71 -9.73
C VAL A 190 -8.29 16.98 -8.97
N TYR A 191 -8.42 16.89 -7.65
CA TYR A 191 -8.70 18.06 -6.81
C TYR A 191 -7.57 19.08 -6.87
N ALA A 192 -6.31 18.67 -6.71
CA ALA A 192 -5.15 19.56 -6.81
C ALA A 192 -5.08 20.23 -8.19
N PHE A 193 -5.40 19.47 -9.23
CA PHE A 193 -5.43 19.93 -10.60
C PHE A 193 -6.51 20.99 -10.86
N ILE A 194 -7.73 20.79 -10.33
CA ILE A 194 -8.81 21.77 -10.37
C ILE A 194 -8.45 22.98 -9.49
N SER A 195 -7.98 22.77 -8.26
CA SER A 195 -7.66 23.85 -7.31
C SER A 195 -6.53 24.77 -7.81
N ALA A 196 -5.56 24.22 -8.55
CA ALA A 196 -4.52 24.99 -9.22
C ALA A 196 -5.08 25.99 -10.25
N SER A 197 -6.38 25.92 -10.59
CA SER A 197 -7.04 26.89 -11.47
C SER A 197 -7.09 28.31 -10.92
N ASN A 198 -7.00 28.46 -9.60
CA ASN A 198 -7.28 29.72 -8.92
C ASN A 198 -6.01 30.44 -8.43
N MET A 199 -4.82 29.86 -8.64
CA MET A 199 -3.58 30.48 -8.19
C MET A 199 -3.11 31.54 -9.19
N PRO A 200 -2.97 32.81 -8.78
CA PRO A 200 -2.37 33.84 -9.63
C PRO A 200 -0.90 33.49 -9.89
N LEU A 201 -0.40 33.87 -11.06
CA LEU A 201 1.03 33.72 -11.35
C LEU A 201 1.81 34.58 -10.36
N ALA A 202 2.74 33.96 -9.64
CA ALA A 202 3.65 34.68 -8.77
C ALA A 202 4.36 35.78 -9.58
N GLN A 203 4.44 36.98 -9.01
CA GLN A 203 5.16 38.11 -9.63
C GLN A 203 6.62 37.74 -9.90
N ASP A 204 7.21 36.93 -9.01
CA ASP A 204 8.51 36.29 -9.17
C ASP A 204 8.41 35.08 -10.11
N ALA A 205 8.28 35.37 -11.40
CA ALA A 205 8.10 34.40 -12.48
C ALA A 205 9.26 33.39 -12.63
N LYS A 206 10.40 33.60 -11.94
CA LYS A 206 11.55 32.68 -11.93
C LYS A 206 11.33 31.43 -11.08
N THR A 207 10.52 31.52 -10.02
CA THR A 207 10.24 30.39 -9.10
C THR A 207 8.79 29.92 -9.22
N ALA A 208 8.20 30.03 -10.42
CA ALA A 208 6.84 29.59 -10.65
C ALA A 208 6.71 28.09 -10.33
N PHE A 209 5.74 27.74 -9.47
CA PHE A 209 5.49 26.36 -9.09
C PHE A 209 4.87 25.61 -10.26
N MET A 210 5.66 24.77 -10.93
CA MET A 210 5.23 23.95 -12.07
C MET A 210 4.41 22.76 -11.58
N TRP A 211 3.09 22.95 -11.45
CA TRP A 211 2.15 21.94 -10.94
C TRP A 211 2.22 20.62 -11.70
N HIS A 212 2.27 20.66 -13.04
CA HIS A 212 2.34 19.46 -13.87
C HIS A 212 3.54 18.57 -13.54
N ASP A 213 4.72 19.15 -13.32
CA ASP A 213 5.95 18.41 -12.99
C ASP A 213 5.85 17.72 -11.62
N ARG A 214 5.30 18.43 -10.63
CA ARG A 214 5.17 17.93 -9.26
C ARG A 214 4.11 16.85 -9.16
N LEU A 215 2.95 17.04 -9.80
CA LEU A 215 1.89 16.03 -9.85
C LEU A 215 2.36 14.79 -10.63
N PHE A 216 3.04 14.98 -11.77
CA PHE A 216 3.64 13.86 -12.50
C PHE A 216 4.62 13.07 -11.64
N LEU A 217 5.53 13.74 -10.93
CA LEU A 217 6.48 13.08 -10.05
C LEU A 217 5.78 12.32 -8.91
N ALA A 218 4.88 13.00 -8.19
CA ALA A 218 4.14 12.41 -7.07
C ALA A 218 3.33 11.19 -7.50
N ARG A 219 2.65 11.27 -8.65
CA ARG A 219 1.92 10.14 -9.25
C ARG A 219 2.86 8.98 -9.55
N ASN A 220 3.92 9.18 -10.33
CA ASN A 220 4.81 8.08 -10.69
C ASN A 220 5.51 7.46 -9.46
N VAL A 221 5.87 8.26 -8.45
CA VAL A 221 6.38 7.77 -7.17
C VAL A 221 5.34 6.87 -6.49
N LEU A 222 4.10 7.32 -6.37
CA LEU A 222 3.01 6.51 -5.82
C LEU A 222 2.82 5.20 -6.60
N LEU A 223 2.79 5.26 -7.93
CA LEU A 223 2.57 4.08 -8.79
C LEU A 223 3.74 3.08 -8.72
N VAL A 224 4.96 3.53 -8.40
CA VAL A 224 6.11 2.63 -8.14
C VAL A 224 6.00 1.99 -6.75
N PHE A 225 5.78 2.79 -5.71
CA PHE A 225 5.82 2.29 -4.34
C PHE A 225 4.62 1.43 -3.98
N LEU A 226 3.42 1.75 -4.48
CA LEU A 226 2.21 1.07 -4.07
C LEU A 226 2.24 -0.44 -4.38
N PRO A 227 2.56 -0.92 -5.60
CA PRO A 227 2.70 -2.35 -5.87
C PRO A 227 3.80 -3.03 -5.03
N ILE A 228 4.93 -2.36 -4.80
CA ILE A 228 6.04 -2.90 -3.99
C ILE A 228 5.59 -3.11 -2.55
N ILE A 229 4.97 -2.09 -1.95
CA ILE A 229 4.42 -2.15 -0.59
C ILE A 229 3.38 -3.28 -0.49
N THR A 230 2.49 -3.43 -1.49
CA THR A 230 1.54 -4.57 -1.46
C THR A 230 2.18 -5.93 -1.56
N GLN A 231 3.37 -6.05 -2.16
CA GLN A 231 4.13 -7.29 -2.20
C GLN A 231 4.82 -7.60 -0.88
N VAL A 232 5.43 -6.60 -0.25
CA VAL A 232 6.18 -6.71 1.01
C VAL A 232 5.26 -6.93 2.21
N LEU A 233 4.05 -6.36 2.20
CA LEU A 233 3.10 -6.55 3.30
C LEU A 233 2.72 -8.04 3.46
N PRO A 234 2.77 -8.58 4.69
CA PRO A 234 2.38 -9.95 4.95
C PRO A 234 0.90 -10.15 4.58
N ALA A 235 0.56 -11.38 4.18
CA ALA A 235 -0.84 -11.73 4.01
C ALA A 235 -1.53 -11.66 5.37
N ILE A 236 -2.29 -10.58 5.60
CA ILE A 236 -3.19 -10.51 6.75
C ILE A 236 -4.34 -11.43 6.43
N TYR A 237 -4.22 -12.69 6.83
CA TYR A 237 -5.34 -13.62 6.79
C TYR A 237 -6.46 -12.98 7.59
N ALA A 238 -7.60 -12.73 6.94
CA ALA A 238 -8.81 -12.45 7.69
C ALA A 238 -8.97 -13.60 8.68
N ALA A 239 -9.17 -13.28 9.95
CA ALA A 239 -9.52 -14.28 10.94
C ALA A 239 -10.64 -15.12 10.30
N GLY A 240 -10.36 -16.40 10.07
CA GLY A 240 -11.35 -17.29 9.49
C GLY A 240 -12.63 -17.21 10.33
N PRO A 241 -13.78 -17.64 9.79
CA PRO A 241 -14.97 -17.76 10.63
C PRO A 241 -14.57 -18.50 11.90
N ALA A 242 -14.96 -17.95 13.08
CA ALA A 242 -14.48 -18.41 14.37
C ALA A 242 -14.63 -19.95 14.54
N SER A 243 -15.59 -20.53 13.83
CA SER A 243 -15.79 -21.98 13.68
C SER A 243 -14.54 -22.77 13.28
N VAL A 244 -13.66 -22.24 12.44
CA VAL A 244 -12.44 -22.95 11.99
C VAL A 244 -11.40 -23.02 13.11
N SER A 245 -11.25 -21.95 13.90
CA SER A 245 -10.41 -21.97 15.10
C SER A 245 -11.04 -22.76 16.25
N LEU A 246 -12.38 -22.80 16.30
CA LEU A 246 -13.13 -23.54 17.32
C LEU A 246 -13.20 -25.05 17.02
N ALA A 247 -13.14 -25.50 15.77
CA ALA A 247 -13.22 -26.91 15.42
C ALA A 247 -12.23 -27.82 16.18
N PRO A 248 -10.91 -27.50 16.28
CA PRO A 248 -10.00 -28.31 17.08
C PRO A 248 -10.27 -28.22 18.58
N ALA A 249 -10.75 -27.07 19.08
CA ALA A 249 -11.12 -26.92 20.49
C ALA A 249 -12.37 -27.74 20.82
N LEU A 250 -13.37 -27.73 19.95
CA LEU A 250 -14.60 -28.49 20.05
C LEU A 250 -14.30 -30.00 20.03
N GLY A 251 -13.46 -30.47 19.10
CA GLY A 251 -13.03 -31.87 19.07
C GLY A 251 -12.17 -32.28 20.29
N ARG A 252 -11.52 -31.36 20.99
CA ARG A 252 -10.87 -31.64 22.29
C ARG A 252 -11.91 -31.73 23.41
N LEU A 253 -12.91 -30.84 23.39
CA LEU A 253 -13.96 -30.77 24.39
C LEU A 253 -14.87 -32.01 24.34
N GLU A 254 -15.25 -32.45 23.13
CA GLU A 254 -16.00 -33.69 22.89
C GLU A 254 -15.26 -34.93 23.39
N ARG A 255 -13.92 -34.96 23.33
CA ARG A 255 -13.13 -36.07 23.90
C ARG A 255 -12.93 -35.95 25.41
N ALA A 256 -12.87 -34.74 25.94
CA ALA A 256 -12.67 -34.49 27.37
C ALA A 256 -13.93 -34.82 28.18
N LEU A 257 -15.12 -34.54 27.64
CA LEU A 257 -16.40 -34.77 28.30
C LEU A 257 -16.64 -36.23 28.72
N PRO A 258 -16.56 -37.25 27.84
CA PRO A 258 -16.76 -38.64 28.25
C PRO A 258 -15.66 -39.13 29.20
N ARG A 259 -14.43 -38.63 29.07
CA ARG A 259 -13.35 -38.93 30.03
C ARG A 259 -13.65 -38.39 31.43
N ALA A 260 -14.19 -37.17 31.52
CA ALA A 260 -14.63 -36.60 32.78
C ALA A 260 -15.78 -37.40 33.41
N HIS A 261 -16.76 -37.83 32.60
CA HIS A 261 -17.83 -38.71 33.06
C HIS A 261 -17.31 -40.08 33.52
N LEU A 262 -16.42 -40.71 32.75
CA LEU A 262 -15.79 -41.98 33.11
C LEU A 262 -15.03 -41.85 34.43
N LEU A 263 -14.23 -40.80 34.61
CA LEU A 263 -13.54 -40.51 35.87
C LEU A 263 -14.51 -40.32 37.05
N LYS A 264 -15.67 -39.69 36.83
CA LYS A 264 -16.71 -39.56 37.86
C LYS A 264 -17.28 -40.92 38.23
N TYR A 265 -17.62 -41.76 37.25
CA TYR A 265 -18.18 -43.09 37.50
C TYR A 265 -17.17 -44.04 38.12
N THR A 266 -15.90 -43.99 37.71
CA THR A 266 -14.85 -44.81 38.33
C THR A 266 -14.62 -44.40 39.79
N ARG A 267 -14.61 -43.10 40.10
CA ARG A 267 -14.58 -42.62 41.49
C ARG A 267 -15.76 -43.15 42.30
N GLN A 268 -16.98 -43.06 41.76
CA GLN A 268 -18.17 -43.61 42.44
C GLN A 268 -18.08 -45.13 42.63
N ALA A 269 -17.57 -45.87 41.63
CA ALA A 269 -17.40 -47.32 41.71
C ALA A 269 -16.36 -47.73 42.76
N ILE A 270 -15.23 -47.03 42.85
CA ILE A 270 -14.19 -47.24 43.85
C ILE A 270 -14.74 -47.09 45.28
N LEU A 271 -15.67 -46.15 45.48
CA LEU A 271 -16.28 -45.89 46.79
C LEU A 271 -17.33 -46.91 47.22
N ARG A 272 -17.85 -47.74 46.30
CA ARG A 272 -18.87 -48.75 46.62
C ARG A 272 -18.32 -49.99 47.32
N ARG A 273 -17.06 -50.35 47.07
CA ARG A 273 -16.41 -51.49 47.75
C ARG A 273 -15.60 -51.00 48.96
N PRO A 274 -15.76 -51.59 50.15
CA PRO A 274 -15.13 -51.11 51.37
C PRO A 274 -13.60 -51.12 51.28
N ASP A 275 -13.01 -52.20 50.78
CA ASP A 275 -11.55 -52.35 50.68
C ASP A 275 -10.90 -51.31 49.75
N THR A 276 -11.50 -51.05 48.58
CA THR A 276 -10.97 -50.05 47.63
C THR A 276 -11.20 -48.64 48.12
N ARG A 277 -12.32 -48.38 48.81
CA ARG A 277 -12.59 -47.10 49.46
C ARG A 277 -11.55 -46.79 50.51
N GLU A 278 -11.23 -47.73 51.40
CA GLU A 278 -10.19 -47.54 52.42
C GLU A 278 -8.82 -47.25 51.80
N ARG A 279 -8.43 -48.01 50.77
CA ARG A 279 -7.17 -47.76 50.04
C ARG A 279 -7.17 -46.39 49.38
N ALA A 280 -8.27 -45.98 48.74
CA ALA A 280 -8.38 -44.68 48.13
C ALA A 280 -8.31 -43.54 49.16
N VAL A 281 -9.00 -43.67 50.31
CA VAL A 281 -8.93 -42.68 51.40
C VAL A 281 -7.50 -42.59 51.96
N ARG A 282 -6.83 -43.72 52.19
CA ARG A 282 -5.43 -43.73 52.64
C ARG A 282 -4.50 -43.07 51.62
N PHE A 283 -4.70 -43.38 50.33
CA PHE A 283 -3.93 -42.76 49.26
C PHE A 283 -4.13 -41.23 49.23
N TRP A 284 -5.38 -40.75 49.22
CA TRP A 284 -5.66 -39.31 49.21
C TRP A 284 -5.25 -38.60 50.48
N ALA A 285 -5.32 -39.25 51.65
CA ALA A 285 -4.80 -38.70 52.90
C ALA A 285 -3.28 -38.55 52.87
N LYS A 286 -2.57 -39.55 52.32
CA LYS A 286 -1.13 -39.49 52.10
C LYS A 286 -0.76 -38.39 51.09
N ASP A 287 -1.43 -38.35 49.94
CA ASP A 287 -1.21 -37.33 48.90
C ASP A 287 -1.52 -35.91 49.40
N ALA A 288 -2.57 -35.74 50.20
CA ALA A 288 -2.88 -34.47 50.85
C ALA A 288 -1.79 -34.05 51.86
N ALA A 289 -1.26 -34.99 52.64
CA ALA A 289 -0.17 -34.71 53.59
C ALA A 289 1.14 -34.36 52.85
N GLU A 290 1.47 -35.09 51.78
CA GLU A 290 2.62 -34.79 50.90
C GLU A 290 2.44 -33.43 50.20
N GLY A 291 1.24 -33.13 49.70
CA GLY A 291 0.90 -31.85 49.10
C GLY A 291 0.95 -30.70 50.09
N GLU A 292 0.57 -30.91 51.35
CA GLU A 292 0.72 -29.91 52.41
C GLU A 292 2.18 -29.68 52.78
N ALA A 293 2.97 -30.75 52.91
CA ALA A 293 4.42 -30.67 53.12
C ALA A 293 5.11 -29.91 51.98
N ALA A 294 4.78 -30.23 50.72
CA ALA A 294 5.31 -29.52 49.56
C ALA A 294 4.85 -28.05 49.49
N ARG A 295 3.62 -27.75 49.90
CA ARG A 295 3.11 -26.37 49.95
C ARG A 295 3.73 -25.55 51.08
N SER A 296 4.11 -26.17 52.19
CA SER A 296 4.74 -25.50 53.35
C SER A 296 6.26 -25.38 53.22
N ASP A 297 6.88 -26.12 52.29
CA ASP A 297 8.30 -26.00 51.98
C ASP A 297 8.61 -24.66 51.27
N ALA A 298 9.38 -23.82 51.94
CA ALA A 298 9.81 -22.51 51.44
C ALA A 298 10.57 -22.61 50.10
N THR A 299 11.32 -23.69 49.88
CA THR A 299 12.10 -23.89 48.65
C THR A 299 11.19 -24.16 47.45
N VAL A 300 10.11 -24.95 47.65
CA VAL A 300 9.10 -25.24 46.64
C VAL A 300 8.29 -23.99 46.33
N GLN A 301 7.88 -23.23 47.35
CA GLN A 301 7.19 -21.96 47.16
C GLN A 301 8.04 -20.96 46.35
N MET A 302 9.32 -20.80 46.70
CA MET A 302 10.23 -19.93 45.97
C MET A 302 10.45 -20.38 44.53
N THR A 303 10.53 -21.69 44.28
CA THR A 303 10.71 -22.24 42.93
C THR A 303 9.45 -22.05 42.09
N ALA A 304 8.27 -22.32 42.65
CA ALA A 304 6.98 -22.08 42.00
C ALA A 304 6.76 -20.59 41.71
N PHE A 305 7.24 -19.70 42.58
CA PHE A 305 7.28 -18.26 42.35
C PHE A 305 8.17 -17.89 41.17
N LYS A 306 9.43 -18.37 41.16
CA LYS A 306 10.38 -18.13 40.06
C LYS A 306 9.85 -18.60 38.71
N LEU A 307 9.04 -19.68 38.68
CA LEU A 307 8.44 -20.23 37.47
C LEU A 307 7.11 -19.57 37.09
N GLY A 308 6.59 -18.61 37.87
CA GLY A 308 5.31 -17.95 37.61
C GLY A 308 4.08 -18.86 37.76
N LEU A 309 4.25 -20.03 38.40
CA LEU A 309 3.17 -21.01 38.67
C LEU A 309 2.40 -20.67 39.96
N GLY A 310 3.02 -19.85 40.82
CA GLY A 310 2.37 -19.10 41.89
C GLY A 310 2.31 -19.81 43.26
N PHE A 311 3.17 -19.38 44.18
CA PHE A 311 2.98 -19.34 45.64
C PHE A 311 3.73 -18.08 46.12
N ARG A 312 3.05 -17.14 46.79
CA ARG A 312 3.59 -15.82 47.17
C ARG A 312 4.54 -15.95 48.37
N GLY A 313 5.60 -15.14 48.43
CA GLY A 313 6.46 -15.05 49.62
C GLY A 313 5.76 -14.40 50.82
N PRO A 314 6.17 -14.70 52.07
CA PRO A 314 5.45 -14.31 53.29
C PRO A 314 5.30 -12.79 53.49
N ALA A 315 6.16 -11.96 52.89
CA ALA A 315 6.14 -10.51 53.08
C ALA A 315 5.12 -9.75 52.20
N GLU A 316 4.53 -10.38 51.18
CA GLU A 316 3.69 -9.69 50.18
C GLU A 316 2.20 -10.06 50.22
N ALA A 317 1.81 -11.05 51.03
CA ALA A 317 0.40 -11.43 51.19
C ALA A 317 -0.38 -10.48 52.13
N GLU A 318 0.31 -9.78 53.04
CA GLU A 318 -0.32 -8.98 54.11
C GLU A 318 -0.66 -7.53 53.69
N ARG A 319 -0.09 -7.02 52.59
CA ARG A 319 -0.35 -5.65 52.11
C ARG A 319 -1.46 -5.53 51.07
N ASP A 320 -1.95 -6.64 50.54
CA ASP A 320 -2.78 -6.64 49.33
C ASP A 320 -4.13 -7.32 49.61
N ASN A 321 -4.98 -6.64 50.40
CA ASN A 321 -6.34 -7.06 50.79
C ASN A 321 -7.34 -7.20 49.62
N THR A 322 -6.88 -7.04 48.38
CA THR A 322 -7.69 -7.14 47.17
C THR A 322 -6.91 -7.82 46.06
N ARG A 323 -6.80 -9.15 46.03
CA ARG A 323 -6.41 -9.82 44.77
C ARG A 323 -6.76 -11.30 44.74
N GLU A 324 -7.55 -11.63 43.73
CA GLU A 324 -7.71 -12.98 43.20
C GLU A 324 -6.33 -13.65 43.03
N GLY A 325 -6.18 -14.90 43.48
CA GLY A 325 -4.90 -15.61 43.40
C GLY A 325 -4.33 -15.64 41.97
N PHE A 326 -3.00 -15.71 41.85
CA PHE A 326 -2.26 -15.61 40.57
C PHE A 326 -2.78 -16.56 39.48
N LEU A 327 -3.21 -17.77 39.87
CA LEU A 327 -3.86 -18.73 38.96
C LEU A 327 -5.19 -18.23 38.41
N ARG A 328 -6.00 -17.57 39.23
CA ARG A 328 -7.28 -16.97 38.83
C ARG A 328 -7.04 -15.75 37.94
N ALA A 329 -6.02 -14.94 38.22
CA ALA A 329 -5.59 -13.85 37.35
C ALA A 329 -5.11 -14.36 35.97
N ASN A 330 -4.27 -15.41 35.94
CA ASN A 330 -3.80 -16.04 34.71
C ASN A 330 -4.94 -16.70 33.92
N ALA A 331 -5.85 -17.40 34.61
CA ALA A 331 -7.04 -17.96 33.98
C ALA A 331 -7.94 -16.86 33.40
N ARG A 332 -8.09 -15.73 34.11
CA ARG A 332 -8.87 -14.59 33.64
C ARG A 332 -8.20 -13.91 32.43
N MET A 333 -6.89 -13.71 32.45
CA MET A 333 -6.12 -13.21 31.30
C MET A 333 -6.22 -14.15 30.10
N ALA A 334 -6.23 -15.46 30.31
CA ALA A 334 -6.40 -16.43 29.23
C ALA A 334 -7.83 -16.43 28.66
N LEU A 335 -8.83 -16.12 29.48
CA LEU A 335 -10.25 -16.08 29.08
C LEU A 335 -10.67 -14.74 28.47
N GLN A 336 -10.03 -13.62 28.81
CA GLN A 336 -10.37 -12.28 28.32
C GLN A 336 -10.37 -12.14 26.79
N PRO A 337 -9.37 -12.66 26.05
CA PRO A 337 -9.36 -12.63 24.58
C PRO A 337 -10.51 -13.45 23.97
N LEU A 338 -10.91 -14.52 24.66
CA LEU A 338 -12.03 -15.36 24.22
C LEU A 338 -13.37 -14.67 24.46
N GLN A 339 -13.53 -13.91 25.55
CA GLN A 339 -14.74 -13.14 25.79
C GLN A 339 -15.05 -12.15 24.66
N VAL A 340 -14.04 -11.46 24.14
CA VAL A 340 -14.19 -10.50 23.01
C VAL A 340 -14.68 -11.19 21.74
N LEU A 341 -14.37 -12.47 21.54
CA LEU A 341 -14.85 -13.27 20.41
C LEU A 341 -16.33 -13.69 20.55
N PHE A 342 -16.87 -13.72 21.77
CA PHE A 342 -18.25 -14.17 22.05
C PHE A 342 -19.22 -13.05 22.39
N THR A 343 -18.74 -11.84 22.71
CA THR A 343 -19.61 -10.67 22.81
C THR A 343 -20.10 -10.31 21.42
N THR A 344 -21.36 -10.62 21.13
CA THR A 344 -22.05 -10.16 19.92
C THR A 344 -21.97 -8.64 19.83
N PRO A 345 -21.72 -8.06 18.64
CA PRO A 345 -21.72 -6.62 18.49
C PRO A 345 -23.09 -6.05 18.92
N PRO A 346 -23.12 -4.88 19.58
CA PRO A 346 -24.38 -4.23 19.93
C PRO A 346 -25.18 -3.96 18.65
N SER A 347 -26.45 -4.36 18.67
CA SER A 347 -27.44 -4.21 17.59
C SER A 347 -27.75 -2.76 17.26
#